data_AF-A0A6I5NG39-F1
#
_entry.id   AF-A0A6I5NG39-F1
#
_cell.length_a   1.000
_cell.length_b   1.000
_cell.length_c   1.000
_cell.angle_alpha   90.00
_cell.angle_beta   90.00
_cell.angle_gamma   90.00
#
_symmetry.space_group_name_H-M   'P 1'
#
loop_
_entity.id
_entity.type
_entity.pdbx_description
1 polymer ?
#
loop_
_entity_poly.entity_id
_entity_poly.type
_entity_poly.pdbx_seq_one_letter_code
_entity_poly.pdbx_strand_id
1 'polypeptide(L)'
;MASRPAQTGNGSIRPRWLFMGLALLSCCLVWLISLPGTIAQTDSTVPVSPPIDYPAQQVPQAEYLPVSTWSGRLVLPDQDAAEADAMDWVWMEVYTSPEPQLIGQWVRLQWQDTPENRAYLDLVTRGIQFDEAAIASIELGRIHPTRLNGWAKVGPLQSLAGTRSQDDMIVALPEGSVQVDTVNSVIAIDAIPIQIPERFYSLVQVLGPDTSYPPAADCPVKPCPSDYQRVQHYNPATQAFDGDVETVYWPQVPTGENGVHQSTTQGLVNSPAGESGWYIYGAQRSDGIFGVSAIAPHRLFQLNPQKVITGPGKSLNYINFGTWRQTPERKGTIQSVLLTPDTDTDADADADWQMGDRLLVIHLFGGIGGDQAETPSVIGTITGHYAFGIGEVILDPFTQTPRLQVIYDQVYSHNPQGIVSGRTLWAEYTGNLHRGWLGARPIADVLVKIPSLSHVYQFGDFTLNPLAEFQRELVVMMARYRTGGWDGGRDRHPGSILCARFQSGPV
;
A
#
# COMPACT_ATOMS: atom_id res chain seq x y z
N MET A 1 45.79 -45.83 -48.87
CA MET A 1 46.27 -44.97 -49.98
C MET A 1 46.01 -43.54 -49.57
N ALA A 2 46.94 -42.94 -48.81
CA ALA A 2 47.93 -41.94 -49.26
C ALA A 2 47.21 -40.61 -49.60
N SER A 3 47.44 -39.46 -48.95
CA SER A 3 48.67 -38.93 -48.32
C SER A 3 48.37 -37.70 -47.43
N ARG A 4 49.07 -37.59 -46.29
CA ARG A 4 49.43 -36.31 -45.61
C ARG A 4 50.71 -35.73 -46.28
N PRO A 5 51.29 -34.55 -45.92
CA PRO A 5 50.82 -33.36 -45.15
C PRO A 5 51.24 -32.00 -45.81
N ALA A 6 50.92 -30.87 -45.18
CA ALA A 6 51.87 -29.76 -45.02
C ALA A 6 51.46 -28.85 -43.84
N GLN A 7 52.32 -28.79 -42.83
CA GLN A 7 52.35 -27.74 -41.81
C GLN A 7 53.16 -26.56 -42.35
N THR A 8 52.71 -25.34 -42.08
CA THR A 8 53.61 -24.21 -41.78
C THR A 8 53.04 -23.46 -40.59
N GLY A 9 53.84 -23.36 -39.54
CA GLY A 9 53.53 -22.59 -38.36
C GLY A 9 53.84 -21.11 -38.57
N ASN A 10 53.23 -20.27 -37.75
CA ASN A 10 53.96 -19.21 -37.08
C ASN A 10 53.22 -18.81 -35.81
N GLY A 11 53.95 -18.84 -34.70
CA GLY A 11 53.46 -18.51 -33.39
C GLY A 11 53.17 -17.02 -33.26
N SER A 12 52.19 -16.71 -32.41
CA SER A 12 52.17 -15.45 -31.68
C SER A 12 51.91 -15.73 -30.21
N ILE A 13 52.85 -15.24 -29.42
CA ILE A 13 52.90 -15.24 -27.97
C ILE A 13 51.72 -14.37 -27.49
N ARG A 14 50.75 -14.95 -26.76
CA ARG A 14 49.76 -14.16 -26.03
C ARG A 14 50.24 -13.97 -24.58
N PRO A 15 50.39 -12.73 -24.09
CA PRO A 15 50.87 -12.47 -22.74
C PRO A 15 49.78 -12.80 -21.71
N ARG A 16 50.20 -13.53 -20.68
CA ARG A 16 49.42 -14.07 -19.57
C ARG A 16 49.11 -13.02 -18.49
N TRP A 17 48.87 -11.77 -18.88
CA TRP A 17 48.66 -10.63 -17.98
C TRP A 17 47.40 -9.86 -18.37
N LEU A 18 46.23 -10.41 -18.09
CA LEU A 18 44.97 -9.64 -18.14
C LEU A 18 43.89 -10.11 -17.15
N PHE A 19 44.26 -10.89 -16.13
CA PHE A 19 43.32 -11.41 -15.11
C PHE A 19 43.59 -10.91 -13.69
N MET A 20 44.47 -9.92 -13.50
CA MET A 20 44.73 -9.31 -12.18
C MET A 20 44.44 -7.80 -12.11
N GLY A 21 43.93 -7.19 -13.19
CA GLY A 21 43.65 -5.74 -13.25
C GLY A 21 42.19 -5.32 -13.04
N LEU A 22 41.24 -6.27 -13.02
CA LEU A 22 39.79 -5.97 -12.92
C LEU A 22 39.16 -6.30 -11.56
N ALA A 23 39.88 -6.98 -10.67
CA ALA A 23 39.42 -7.27 -9.31
C ALA A 23 39.82 -6.19 -8.28
N LEU A 24 40.79 -5.32 -8.61
CA LEU A 24 41.25 -4.23 -7.74
C LEU A 24 40.60 -2.86 -8.05
N LEU A 25 39.97 -2.71 -9.22
CA LEU A 25 39.20 -1.49 -9.55
C LEU A 25 37.73 -1.56 -9.08
N SER A 26 37.23 -2.74 -8.71
CA SER A 26 35.86 -2.91 -8.19
C SER A 26 35.75 -2.71 -6.67
N CYS A 27 36.87 -2.60 -5.94
CA CYS A 27 36.89 -2.37 -4.49
C CYS A 27 37.28 -0.95 -4.07
N CYS A 28 37.67 -0.07 -5.02
CA CYS A 28 38.09 1.31 -4.73
C CYS A 28 37.16 2.40 -5.30
N LEU A 29 35.99 2.04 -5.85
CA LEU A 29 34.99 2.99 -6.35
C LEU A 29 33.67 3.01 -5.53
N VAL A 30 33.68 2.42 -4.33
CA VAL A 30 32.54 2.46 -3.39
C VAL A 30 32.79 3.47 -2.25
N TRP A 31 33.93 4.16 -2.25
CA TRP A 31 34.23 5.24 -1.30
C TRP A 31 34.59 6.50 -2.08
N LEU A 32 33.94 7.62 -1.75
CA LEU A 32 34.11 8.98 -2.30
C LEU A 32 33.38 9.29 -3.61
N ILE A 33 32.05 9.27 -3.59
CA ILE A 33 31.28 10.34 -4.23
C ILE A 33 30.25 10.85 -3.22
N SER A 34 30.70 11.71 -2.32
CA SER A 34 29.79 12.66 -1.66
C SER A 34 29.34 13.63 -2.76
N LEU A 35 28.22 13.32 -3.42
CA LEU A 35 27.56 14.31 -4.25
C LEU A 35 27.15 15.46 -3.30
N PRO A 36 27.49 16.72 -3.59
CA PRO A 36 26.89 17.83 -2.87
C PRO A 36 25.40 17.81 -3.21
N GLY A 37 24.59 17.33 -2.27
CA GLY A 37 23.17 17.60 -2.28
C GLY A 37 23.02 19.11 -2.33
N THR A 38 22.43 19.62 -3.40
CA THR A 38 22.06 21.03 -3.42
C THR A 38 20.96 21.16 -2.37
N ILE A 39 21.33 21.72 -1.21
CA ILE A 39 20.41 22.00 -0.12
C ILE A 39 19.46 23.08 -0.62
N ALA A 40 18.30 22.66 -1.13
CA ALA A 40 17.14 23.51 -1.09
C ALA A 40 16.60 23.42 0.34
N GLN A 41 16.86 24.46 1.13
CA GLN A 41 16.06 24.71 2.33
C GLN A 41 14.64 25.01 1.84
N THR A 42 13.77 24.02 1.93
CA THR A 42 12.33 24.22 1.80
C THR A 42 11.68 23.43 2.90
N ASP A 43 10.92 24.13 3.76
CA ASP A 43 9.95 23.51 4.65
C ASP A 43 9.14 22.52 3.81
N SER A 44 9.38 21.22 3.99
CA SER A 44 8.63 20.16 3.34
C SER A 44 7.24 20.16 3.98
N THR A 45 6.42 21.06 3.47
CA THR A 45 5.00 21.10 3.71
C THR A 45 4.41 20.23 2.62
N VAL A 46 4.15 18.95 2.94
CA VAL A 46 3.01 18.28 2.30
C VAL A 46 1.88 19.31 2.34
N PRO A 47 1.28 19.70 1.20
CA PRO A 47 0.20 20.67 1.21
C PRO A 47 -0.86 20.15 2.19
N VAL A 48 -0.91 20.78 3.37
CA VAL A 48 -1.92 20.47 4.36
C VAL A 48 -3.17 21.10 3.80
N SER A 49 -3.88 20.36 2.95
CA SER A 49 -5.32 20.58 2.82
C SER A 49 -5.83 20.61 4.26
N PRO A 50 -6.53 21.67 4.69
CA PRO A 50 -7.05 21.74 6.04
C PRO A 50 -7.80 20.43 6.32
N PRO A 51 -7.60 19.81 7.51
CA PRO A 51 -8.21 18.53 7.81
C PRO A 51 -9.70 18.66 7.53
N ILE A 52 -10.18 17.86 6.58
CA ILE A 52 -11.60 17.84 6.25
C ILE A 52 -12.29 17.33 7.51
N ASP A 53 -13.18 18.14 8.06
CA ASP A 53 -13.89 17.80 9.28
C ASP A 53 -14.96 16.74 8.98
N TYR A 54 -14.72 15.54 9.51
CA TYR A 54 -15.58 14.37 9.37
C TYR A 54 -16.12 13.96 10.74
N PRO A 55 -17.23 14.54 11.23
CA PRO A 55 -17.76 14.22 12.56
C PRO A 55 -18.06 12.73 12.72
N ALA A 56 -17.56 12.12 13.80
CA ALA A 56 -17.67 10.67 14.03
C ALA A 56 -19.12 10.15 14.03
N GLN A 57 -20.08 10.96 14.48
CA GLN A 57 -21.49 10.58 14.58
C GLN A 57 -22.25 10.69 13.25
N GLN A 58 -21.66 11.28 12.20
CA GLN A 58 -22.30 11.35 10.89
C GLN A 58 -22.16 10.02 10.16
N VAL A 59 -23.31 9.43 9.86
CA VAL A 59 -23.45 8.21 9.08
C VAL A 59 -24.07 8.60 7.73
N PRO A 60 -23.41 8.24 6.61
CA PRO A 60 -23.95 8.51 5.27
C PRO A 60 -25.22 7.70 4.98
N GLN A 61 -25.77 7.89 3.77
CA GLN A 61 -26.97 7.19 3.30
C GLN A 61 -26.75 5.66 3.21
N ALA A 62 -27.83 4.90 3.03
CA ALA A 62 -27.82 3.43 3.13
C ALA A 62 -26.97 2.74 2.04
N GLU A 63 -26.66 3.45 0.97
CA GLU A 63 -25.80 3.03 -0.14
C GLU A 63 -24.32 2.98 0.26
N TYR A 64 -23.97 3.51 1.44
CA TYR A 64 -22.62 3.47 2.00
C TYR A 64 -22.53 2.43 3.11
N LEU A 65 -21.56 1.53 2.98
CA LEU A 65 -21.30 0.48 3.96
C LEU A 65 -20.06 0.82 4.79
N PRO A 66 -20.01 0.41 6.07
CA PRO A 66 -18.79 0.55 6.86
C PRO A 66 -17.69 -0.32 6.28
N VAL A 67 -16.45 0.18 6.25
CA VAL A 67 -15.28 -0.59 5.79
C VAL A 67 -14.99 -1.78 6.71
N SER A 68 -15.34 -1.66 8.00
CA SER A 68 -15.21 -2.71 9.00
C SER A 68 -16.17 -2.52 10.16
N THR A 69 -16.46 -3.60 10.87
CA THR A 69 -17.30 -3.60 12.08
C THR A 69 -16.75 -2.69 13.18
N TRP A 70 -15.43 -2.66 13.36
CA TRP A 70 -14.73 -1.77 14.30
C TRP A 70 -13.71 -0.92 13.54
N SER A 71 -13.88 0.39 13.59
CA SER A 71 -12.87 1.33 13.09
C SER A 71 -12.76 2.57 13.96
N GLY A 72 -11.63 3.25 13.85
CA GLY A 72 -11.40 4.49 14.57
C GLY A 72 -10.10 5.17 14.21
N ARG A 73 -9.97 6.41 14.67
CA ARG A 73 -8.75 7.20 14.54
C ARG A 73 -7.88 7.00 15.76
N LEU A 74 -6.64 6.59 15.54
CA LEU A 74 -5.65 6.46 16.60
C LEU A 74 -5.12 7.84 16.98
N VAL A 75 -5.03 8.07 18.28
CA VAL A 75 -4.46 9.28 18.86
C VAL A 75 -3.36 8.90 19.83
N LEU A 76 -2.17 9.42 19.58
CA LEU A 76 -1.02 9.16 20.45
C LEU A 76 -1.24 9.84 21.82
N PRO A 77 -1.03 9.13 22.94
CA PRO A 77 -1.07 9.75 24.26
C PRO A 77 0.12 10.70 24.47
N ASP A 78 0.00 11.58 25.46
CA ASP A 78 1.15 12.37 25.92
C ASP A 78 2.23 11.44 26.52
N GLN A 79 3.50 11.81 26.35
CA GLN A 79 4.65 11.00 26.76
C GLN A 79 4.60 10.64 28.25
N ASP A 80 4.30 11.60 29.12
CA ASP A 80 4.21 11.36 30.58
C ASP A 80 3.15 10.30 30.92
N ALA A 81 2.01 10.31 30.23
CA ALA A 81 0.95 9.33 30.42
C ALA A 81 1.34 7.95 29.89
N ALA A 82 2.05 7.90 28.77
CA ALA A 82 2.57 6.66 28.20
C ALA A 82 3.70 6.07 29.06
N GLU A 83 4.57 6.87 29.66
CA GLU A 83 5.68 6.38 30.48
C GLU A 83 5.23 5.96 31.90
N ALA A 84 4.14 6.54 32.41
CA ALA A 84 3.54 6.15 33.68
C ALA A 84 2.92 4.73 33.65
N ASP A 85 2.60 4.21 32.46
CA ASP A 85 2.01 2.91 32.26
C ASP A 85 2.86 2.08 31.28
N ALA A 86 3.49 1.02 31.77
CA ALA A 86 4.42 0.22 30.98
C ALA A 86 3.78 -0.57 29.81
N MET A 87 2.44 -0.56 29.70
CA MET A 87 1.71 -1.21 28.60
C MET A 87 1.78 -0.38 27.31
N ASP A 88 1.84 -1.03 26.14
CA ASP A 88 1.63 -0.36 24.86
C ASP A 88 0.13 -0.10 24.66
N TRP A 89 -0.26 1.18 24.64
CA TRP A 89 -1.64 1.62 24.45
C TRP A 89 -1.68 2.97 23.73
N VAL A 90 -2.82 3.24 23.09
CA VAL A 90 -3.15 4.53 22.46
C VAL A 90 -4.60 4.90 22.72
N TRP A 91 -4.97 6.15 22.51
CA TRP A 91 -6.38 6.52 22.42
C TRP A 91 -6.91 6.15 21.04
N MET A 92 -8.19 5.78 20.97
CA MET A 92 -8.91 5.60 19.74
C MET A 92 -10.23 6.36 19.81
N GLU A 93 -10.45 7.28 18.88
CA GLU A 93 -11.77 7.84 18.62
C GLU A 93 -12.55 6.84 17.75
N VAL A 94 -13.63 6.28 18.30
CA VAL A 94 -14.37 5.20 17.64
C VAL A 94 -15.26 5.78 16.53
N TYR A 95 -15.20 5.21 15.34
CA TYR A 95 -15.98 5.62 14.17
C TYR A 95 -17.07 4.61 13.80
N THR A 96 -16.74 3.32 13.77
CA THR A 96 -17.72 2.24 13.59
C THR A 96 -17.58 1.25 14.73
N SER A 97 -18.71 0.78 15.24
CA SER A 97 -18.76 -0.18 16.34
C SER A 97 -20.11 -0.89 16.40
N PRO A 98 -20.16 -2.18 16.77
CA PRO A 98 -21.38 -2.87 17.18
C PRO A 98 -21.94 -2.37 18.52
N GLU A 99 -21.18 -1.54 19.26
CA GLU A 99 -21.58 -0.88 20.51
C GLU A 99 -21.87 0.61 20.22
N PRO A 100 -23.11 0.99 19.87
CA PRO A 100 -23.40 2.32 19.32
C PRO A 100 -23.06 3.46 20.29
N GLN A 101 -23.10 3.21 21.60
CA GLN A 101 -22.74 4.16 22.65
C GLN A 101 -21.26 4.57 22.63
N LEU A 102 -20.39 3.78 22.00
CA LEU A 102 -18.97 4.10 21.88
C LEU A 102 -18.67 4.97 20.65
N ILE A 103 -19.57 5.09 19.67
CA ILE A 103 -19.32 5.87 18.46
C ILE A 103 -19.11 7.36 18.82
N GLY A 104 -17.99 7.90 18.33
CA GLY A 104 -17.49 9.24 18.64
C GLY A 104 -16.90 9.41 20.05
N GLN A 105 -16.81 8.33 20.83
CA GLN A 105 -16.13 8.35 22.12
C GLN A 105 -14.64 8.02 21.96
N TRP A 106 -13.87 8.50 22.92
CA TRP A 106 -12.46 8.16 23.08
C TRP A 106 -12.36 6.97 24.01
N VAL A 107 -11.77 5.90 23.50
CA VAL A 107 -11.52 4.66 24.25
C VAL A 107 -10.04 4.37 24.26
N ARG A 108 -9.57 3.71 25.32
CA ARG A 108 -8.20 3.21 25.36
C ARG A 108 -8.11 1.94 24.54
N LEU A 109 -7.29 1.95 23.49
CA LEU A 109 -6.94 0.78 22.70
C LEU A 109 -5.63 0.19 23.23
N GLN A 110 -5.64 -1.10 23.56
CA GLN A 110 -4.49 -1.80 24.11
C GLN A 110 -4.41 -3.25 23.64
N TRP A 111 -3.32 -3.95 23.92
CA TRP A 111 -3.19 -5.38 23.63
C TRP A 111 -3.92 -6.24 24.67
N GLN A 112 -4.46 -7.39 24.24
CA GLN A 112 -4.88 -8.44 25.16
C GLN A 112 -3.67 -9.04 25.90
N ASP A 113 -3.83 -9.40 27.17
CA ASP A 113 -2.75 -9.93 28.02
C ASP A 113 -2.52 -11.44 27.82
N THR A 114 -2.07 -11.82 26.62
CA THR A 114 -1.74 -13.21 26.24
C THR A 114 -0.23 -13.45 26.24
N PRO A 115 0.25 -14.70 26.43
CA PRO A 115 1.66 -15.03 26.30
C PRO A 115 2.27 -14.61 24.95
N GLU A 116 1.51 -14.77 23.87
CA GLU A 116 1.91 -14.44 22.50
C GLU A 116 2.09 -12.93 22.32
N ASN A 117 1.13 -12.13 22.82
CA ASN A 117 1.23 -10.67 22.75
C ASN A 117 2.37 -10.16 23.61
N ARG A 118 2.57 -10.69 24.83
CA ARG A 118 3.72 -10.32 25.67
C ARG A 118 5.04 -10.60 24.97
N ALA A 119 5.20 -11.79 24.37
CA ALA A 119 6.41 -12.13 23.63
C ALA A 119 6.64 -11.21 22.42
N TYR A 120 5.59 -10.86 21.69
CA TYR A 120 5.65 -9.89 20.59
C TYR A 120 6.07 -8.50 21.08
N LEU A 121 5.40 -7.98 22.11
CA LEU A 121 5.68 -6.67 22.68
C LEU A 121 7.09 -6.58 23.26
N ASP A 122 7.57 -7.61 23.95
CA ASP A 122 8.94 -7.69 24.46
C ASP A 122 9.97 -7.66 23.32
N LEU A 123 9.63 -8.21 22.15
CA LEU A 123 10.51 -8.24 20.98
C LEU A 123 10.61 -6.89 20.28
N VAL A 124 9.51 -6.13 20.21
CA VAL A 124 9.43 -4.90 19.39
C VAL A 124 9.33 -3.61 20.18
N THR A 125 9.08 -3.60 21.48
CA THR A 125 8.98 -2.35 22.24
C THR A 125 10.36 -1.82 22.58
N ARG A 126 10.76 -0.68 22.02
CA ARG A 126 12.09 -0.10 22.25
C ARG A 126 12.00 1.43 22.33
N GLY A 127 13.02 2.05 22.91
CA GLY A 127 13.15 3.51 22.87
C GLY A 127 13.47 4.00 21.46
N ILE A 128 13.10 5.24 21.18
CA ILE A 128 13.40 5.91 19.91
C ILE A 128 14.24 7.14 20.21
N GLN A 129 15.40 7.22 19.57
CA GLN A 129 16.26 8.40 19.63
C GLN A 129 16.85 8.64 18.25
N PHE A 130 16.57 9.81 17.68
CA PHE A 130 17.06 10.14 16.34
C PHE A 130 18.56 10.40 16.33
N ASP A 131 19.23 9.82 15.34
CA ASP A 131 20.63 10.07 15.00
C ASP A 131 20.76 11.10 13.86
N GLU A 132 22.00 11.40 13.47
CA GLU A 132 22.29 12.34 12.38
C GLU A 132 21.69 11.88 11.03
N ALA A 133 21.58 10.57 10.80
CA ALA A 133 21.03 10.02 9.56
C ALA A 133 19.50 10.21 9.49
N ALA A 134 18.81 10.02 10.62
CA ALA A 134 17.39 10.32 10.76
C ALA A 134 17.11 11.80 10.49
N ILE A 135 17.90 12.70 11.09
CA ILE A 135 17.77 14.14 10.86
C ILE A 135 18.01 14.51 9.40
N ALA A 136 19.09 14.01 8.78
CA ALA A 136 19.35 14.25 7.36
C ALA A 136 18.22 13.71 6.47
N SER A 137 17.62 12.57 6.82
CA SER A 137 16.47 12.04 6.08
C SER A 137 15.22 12.91 6.20
N ILE A 138 15.00 13.57 7.33
CA ILE A 138 13.89 14.51 7.53
C ILE A 138 14.13 15.77 6.67
N GLU A 139 15.36 16.26 6.65
CA GLU A 139 15.76 17.40 5.81
C GLU A 139 15.57 17.13 4.31
N LEU A 140 15.59 15.85 3.89
CA LEU A 140 15.25 15.41 2.54
C LEU A 140 13.72 15.24 2.29
N GLY A 141 12.88 15.72 3.20
CA GLY A 141 11.42 15.69 3.07
C GLY A 141 10.78 14.33 3.35
N ARG A 142 11.47 13.38 3.98
CA ARG A 142 10.85 12.11 4.40
C ARG A 142 10.14 12.28 5.73
N ILE A 143 8.96 11.65 5.86
CA ILE A 143 8.16 11.72 7.08
C ILE A 143 8.64 10.67 8.08
N HIS A 144 9.09 11.14 9.24
CA HIS A 144 9.59 10.35 10.37
C HIS A 144 8.68 10.49 11.60
N PRO A 145 8.73 9.52 12.55
CA PRO A 145 7.97 9.54 13.80
C PRO A 145 8.49 10.59 14.81
N THR A 146 8.58 11.86 14.42
CA THR A 146 9.21 12.94 15.22
C THR A 146 8.55 13.12 16.59
N ARG A 147 7.25 12.84 16.71
CA ARG A 147 6.47 12.89 17.96
C ARG A 147 6.91 11.84 19.00
N LEU A 148 7.59 10.79 18.55
CA LEU A 148 8.07 9.69 19.38
C LEU A 148 9.57 9.80 19.67
N ASN A 149 10.27 10.79 19.12
CA ASN A 149 11.69 10.98 19.37
C ASN A 149 11.94 11.33 20.85
N GLY A 150 12.82 10.57 21.50
CA GLY A 150 13.14 10.70 22.92
C GLY A 150 12.29 9.83 23.85
N TRP A 151 11.29 9.11 23.34
CA TRP A 151 10.50 8.19 24.15
C TRP A 151 11.34 6.97 24.56
N ALA A 152 11.33 6.61 25.84
CA ALA A 152 12.14 5.51 26.37
C ALA A 152 11.62 4.12 25.96
N LYS A 153 10.31 3.99 25.75
CA LYS A 153 9.64 2.76 25.32
C LYS A 153 8.50 3.11 24.37
N VAL A 154 8.58 2.64 23.14
CA VAL A 154 7.56 2.81 22.11
C VAL A 154 7.14 1.43 21.64
N GLY A 155 5.89 1.08 21.90
CA GLY A 155 5.30 -0.16 21.41
C GLY A 155 4.69 -0.02 20.01
N PRO A 156 4.21 -1.14 19.43
CA PRO A 156 3.67 -1.17 18.08
C PRO A 156 2.42 -0.29 17.88
N LEU A 157 1.50 -0.15 18.85
CA LEU A 157 0.35 0.75 18.75
C LEU A 157 0.78 2.20 18.77
N GLN A 158 1.64 2.58 19.73
CA GLN A 158 2.20 3.93 19.81
C GLN A 158 2.97 4.28 18.53
N SER A 159 3.80 3.37 18.01
CA SER A 159 4.51 3.58 16.75
C SER A 159 3.57 3.74 15.55
N LEU A 160 2.41 3.08 15.54
CA LEU A 160 1.42 3.23 14.47
C LEU A 160 0.71 4.58 14.54
N ALA A 161 0.32 5.02 15.74
CA ALA A 161 -0.36 6.31 15.96
C ALA A 161 0.59 7.51 15.77
N GLY A 162 1.82 7.42 16.26
CA GLY A 162 2.78 8.53 16.31
C GLY A 162 3.73 8.64 15.11
N THR A 163 3.56 7.80 14.08
CA THR A 163 4.48 7.79 12.92
C THR A 163 4.34 8.99 11.98
N ARG A 164 3.16 9.61 11.95
CA ARG A 164 2.89 10.82 11.16
C ARG A 164 2.90 12.04 12.10
N SER A 165 3.04 13.22 11.52
CA SER A 165 3.11 14.49 12.27
C SER A 165 1.80 14.87 12.96
N GLN A 166 0.68 14.25 12.59
CA GLN A 166 -0.65 14.49 13.16
C GLN A 166 -1.35 13.15 13.45
N ASP A 167 -2.36 13.19 14.32
CA ASP A 167 -3.25 12.05 14.56
C ASP A 167 -4.26 11.91 13.42
N ASP A 168 -3.80 11.39 12.29
CA ASP A 168 -4.58 11.14 11.06
C ASP A 168 -4.64 9.65 10.69
N MET A 169 -4.20 8.77 11.59
CA MET A 169 -4.16 7.33 11.37
C MET A 169 -5.52 6.70 11.64
N ILE A 170 -6.23 6.30 10.59
CA ILE A 170 -7.51 5.60 10.70
C ILE A 170 -7.26 4.10 10.49
N VAL A 171 -7.83 3.29 11.38
CA VAL A 171 -7.64 1.84 11.38
C VAL A 171 -8.97 1.10 11.49
N ALA A 172 -9.01 -0.08 10.86
CA ALA A 172 -9.95 -1.14 11.17
C ALA A 172 -9.31 -2.11 12.18
N LEU A 173 -10.10 -2.59 13.14
CA LEU A 173 -9.68 -3.67 14.04
C LEU A 173 -10.09 -5.02 13.42
N PRO A 174 -9.18 -6.01 13.32
CA PRO A 174 -9.52 -7.31 12.73
C PRO A 174 -10.68 -8.00 13.44
N GLU A 175 -11.61 -8.57 12.68
CA GLU A 175 -12.76 -9.27 13.28
C GLU A 175 -12.30 -10.48 14.11
N GLY A 176 -12.99 -10.73 15.23
CA GLY A 176 -12.64 -11.82 16.16
C GLY A 176 -11.45 -11.52 17.08
N SER A 177 -10.71 -10.42 16.87
CA SER A 177 -9.55 -10.04 17.70
C SER A 177 -9.87 -9.09 18.86
N VAL A 178 -11.14 -8.70 19.02
CA VAL A 178 -11.54 -7.55 19.85
C VAL A 178 -12.28 -7.99 21.11
N GLN A 179 -11.79 -7.54 22.27
CA GLN A 179 -12.49 -7.61 23.56
C GLN A 179 -12.83 -6.20 24.04
N VAL A 180 -14.06 -6.00 24.52
CA VAL A 180 -14.57 -4.67 24.89
C VAL A 180 -14.95 -4.65 26.37
N ASP A 181 -14.42 -3.65 27.08
CA ASP A 181 -14.86 -3.27 28.41
C ASP A 181 -15.49 -1.87 28.31
N THR A 182 -16.82 -1.85 28.20
CA THR A 182 -17.59 -0.61 28.06
C THR A 182 -17.65 0.19 29.36
N VAL A 183 -17.37 -0.41 30.52
CA VAL A 183 -17.40 0.27 31.82
C VAL A 183 -16.15 1.12 31.99
N ASN A 184 -15.00 0.57 31.59
CA ASN A 184 -13.72 1.26 31.68
C ASN A 184 -13.31 1.97 30.37
N SER A 185 -14.15 1.91 29.34
CA SER A 185 -13.87 2.44 27.99
C SER A 185 -12.55 1.90 27.42
N VAL A 186 -12.36 0.58 27.53
CA VAL A 186 -11.17 -0.12 27.02
C VAL A 186 -11.55 -1.08 25.90
N ILE A 187 -10.76 -1.08 24.85
CA ILE A 187 -10.78 -2.08 23.78
C ILE A 187 -9.42 -2.78 23.77
N ALA A 188 -9.43 -4.10 23.93
CA ALA A 188 -8.23 -4.94 23.88
C ALA A 188 -8.19 -5.76 22.59
N ILE A 189 -7.05 -5.75 21.89
CA ILE A 189 -6.86 -6.46 20.62
C ILE A 189 -5.78 -7.54 20.68
N ASP A 190 -5.93 -8.61 19.91
CA ASP A 190 -4.89 -9.66 19.73
C ASP A 190 -4.19 -9.63 18.37
N ALA A 191 -4.60 -8.73 17.49
CA ALA A 191 -4.03 -8.57 16.17
C ALA A 191 -3.74 -7.10 15.88
N ILE A 192 -2.69 -6.83 15.11
CA ILE A 192 -2.34 -5.47 14.70
C ILE A 192 -3.49 -4.84 13.87
N PRO A 193 -3.83 -3.56 14.12
CA PRO A 193 -4.83 -2.86 13.32
C PRO A 193 -4.46 -2.75 11.83
N ILE A 194 -5.48 -2.68 10.99
CA ILE A 194 -5.34 -2.51 9.53
C ILE A 194 -5.58 -1.04 9.20
N GLN A 195 -4.62 -0.37 8.58
CA GLN A 195 -4.77 1.00 8.10
C GLN A 195 -5.81 1.05 6.98
N ILE A 196 -6.78 1.97 7.09
CA ILE A 196 -7.87 2.17 6.13
C ILE A 196 -7.95 3.65 5.74
N PRO A 197 -8.44 3.98 4.54
CA PRO A 197 -8.45 5.37 4.07
C PRO A 197 -9.54 6.20 4.74
N GLU A 198 -10.68 5.56 5.04
CA GLU A 198 -11.76 6.12 5.85
C GLU A 198 -12.76 5.02 6.25
N ARG A 199 -13.77 5.39 7.03
CA ARG A 199 -14.76 4.52 7.68
C ARG A 199 -15.89 3.98 6.80
N PHE A 200 -16.24 4.62 5.68
CA PHE A 200 -17.32 4.16 4.80
C PHE A 200 -16.87 3.99 3.34
N TYR A 201 -17.59 3.18 2.58
CA TYR A 201 -17.36 3.00 1.15
C TYR A 201 -18.64 2.67 0.40
N SER A 202 -18.66 2.94 -0.91
CA SER A 202 -19.78 2.67 -1.82
C SER A 202 -19.24 2.23 -3.19
N LEU A 203 -20.06 1.50 -3.97
CA LEU A 203 -19.81 1.18 -5.37
C LEU A 203 -20.61 2.14 -6.27
N VAL A 204 -19.91 2.92 -7.10
CA VAL A 204 -20.53 4.00 -7.89
C VAL A 204 -20.06 4.03 -9.35
N GLN A 205 -20.87 4.64 -10.21
CA GLN A 205 -20.45 5.12 -11.52
C GLN A 205 -20.34 6.65 -11.49
N VAL A 206 -19.26 7.19 -12.07
CA VAL A 206 -19.03 8.64 -12.11
C VAL A 206 -19.73 9.23 -13.32
N LEU A 207 -20.66 10.16 -13.11
CA LEU A 207 -21.42 10.82 -14.18
C LEU A 207 -20.72 12.07 -14.71
N GLY A 208 -19.84 12.67 -13.89
CA GLY A 208 -19.03 13.83 -14.25
C GLY A 208 -19.07 14.95 -13.21
N PRO A 209 -18.38 16.07 -13.46
CA PRO A 209 -18.30 17.16 -12.50
C PRO A 209 -19.67 17.80 -12.27
N ASP A 210 -19.96 18.15 -11.02
CA ASP A 210 -21.11 18.96 -10.66
C ASP A 210 -20.78 20.44 -10.89
N THR A 211 -21.36 21.02 -11.95
CA THR A 211 -21.10 22.40 -12.34
C THR A 211 -21.81 23.45 -11.48
N SER A 212 -22.62 23.02 -10.50
CA SER A 212 -23.18 23.93 -9.49
C SER A 212 -22.15 24.37 -8.45
N TYR A 213 -21.00 23.69 -8.39
CA TYR A 213 -19.88 23.99 -7.50
C TYR A 213 -18.72 24.63 -8.27
N PRO A 214 -17.87 25.43 -7.60
CA PRO A 214 -16.73 26.07 -8.24
C PRO A 214 -15.74 25.03 -8.82
N PRO A 215 -14.97 25.42 -9.84
CA PRO A 215 -13.86 24.60 -10.34
C PRO A 215 -12.79 24.43 -9.26
N ALA A 216 -12.06 23.31 -9.31
CA ALA A 216 -10.91 23.08 -8.44
C ALA A 216 -9.86 24.19 -8.61
N ALA A 217 -9.17 24.52 -7.52
CA ALA A 217 -8.13 25.55 -7.54
C ALA A 217 -6.93 25.11 -8.39
N ASP A 218 -6.56 23.82 -8.30
CA ASP A 218 -5.45 23.25 -9.05
C ASP A 218 -5.79 21.90 -9.69
N CYS A 219 -5.16 21.61 -10.84
CA CYS A 219 -5.38 20.40 -11.61
C CYS A 219 -4.34 20.26 -12.73
N PRO A 220 -4.10 19.04 -13.25
CA PRO A 220 -3.10 18.80 -14.29
C PRO A 220 -3.32 19.58 -15.60
N VAL A 221 -4.58 19.70 -16.05
CA VAL A 221 -4.93 20.36 -17.32
C VAL A 221 -5.99 21.44 -17.09
N LYS A 222 -5.71 22.69 -17.49
CA LYS A 222 -6.69 23.80 -17.38
C LYS A 222 -7.66 23.80 -18.57
N PRO A 223 -8.93 24.25 -18.39
CA PRO A 223 -9.55 24.69 -17.14
C PRO A 223 -9.85 23.52 -16.20
N CYS A 224 -9.77 23.77 -14.89
CA CYS A 224 -10.04 22.72 -13.90
C CYS A 224 -11.52 22.37 -13.84
N PRO A 225 -11.87 21.07 -13.80
CA PRO A 225 -13.23 20.65 -13.43
C PRO A 225 -13.49 20.97 -11.96
N SER A 226 -14.75 20.88 -11.53
CA SER A 226 -15.09 20.95 -10.11
C SER A 226 -14.48 19.77 -9.33
N ASP A 227 -14.12 20.02 -8.07
CA ASP A 227 -13.83 18.94 -7.10
C ASP A 227 -15.10 18.17 -6.72
N TYR A 228 -16.28 18.66 -7.08
CA TYR A 228 -17.54 17.97 -6.83
C TYR A 228 -17.90 17.13 -8.04
N GLN A 229 -18.22 15.86 -7.81
CA GLN A 229 -18.59 14.90 -8.84
C GLN A 229 -20.00 14.41 -8.59
N ARG A 230 -20.79 14.29 -9.65
CA ARG A 230 -22.04 13.55 -9.63
C ARG A 230 -21.73 12.07 -9.80
N VAL A 231 -22.27 11.25 -8.92
CA VAL A 231 -22.11 9.80 -8.95
C VAL A 231 -23.48 9.13 -8.90
N GLN A 232 -23.57 7.95 -9.51
CA GLN A 232 -24.74 7.09 -9.44
C GLN A 232 -24.38 5.82 -8.68
N HIS A 233 -25.17 5.49 -7.67
CA HIS A 233 -24.92 4.32 -6.83
C HIS A 233 -25.32 3.02 -7.54
N TYR A 234 -24.57 1.96 -7.23
CA TYR A 234 -24.96 0.61 -7.59
C TYR A 234 -26.21 0.21 -6.81
N ASN A 235 -27.19 -0.35 -7.50
CA ASN A 235 -28.42 -0.83 -6.92
C ASN A 235 -28.39 -2.36 -6.82
N PRO A 236 -28.30 -2.93 -5.60
CA PRO A 236 -28.25 -4.37 -5.41
C PRO A 236 -29.51 -5.10 -5.91
N ALA A 237 -30.66 -4.42 -5.97
CA ALA A 237 -31.93 -5.03 -6.37
C ALA A 237 -32.03 -5.25 -7.89
N THR A 238 -31.45 -4.34 -8.68
CA THR A 238 -31.44 -4.41 -10.16
C THR A 238 -30.11 -4.92 -10.71
N GLN A 239 -29.08 -5.01 -9.85
CA GLN A 239 -27.70 -5.34 -10.19
C GLN A 239 -27.07 -4.38 -11.21
N ALA A 240 -27.47 -3.11 -11.22
CA ALA A 240 -27.02 -2.09 -12.14
C ALA A 240 -26.72 -0.75 -11.46
N PHE A 241 -26.05 0.17 -12.17
CA PHE A 241 -25.91 1.57 -11.74
C PHE A 241 -27.16 2.37 -12.10
N ASP A 242 -28.28 2.06 -11.45
CA ASP A 242 -29.55 2.77 -11.58
C ASP A 242 -30.12 3.24 -10.23
N GLY A 243 -29.28 3.22 -9.18
CA GLY A 243 -29.60 3.74 -7.87
C GLY A 243 -29.59 5.27 -7.83
N ASP A 244 -29.63 5.79 -6.60
CA ASP A 244 -29.68 7.22 -6.36
C ASP A 244 -28.45 7.95 -6.92
N VAL A 245 -28.69 9.19 -7.33
CA VAL A 245 -27.65 10.08 -7.86
C VAL A 245 -27.41 11.19 -6.85
N GLU A 246 -26.16 11.36 -6.47
CA GLU A 246 -25.76 12.42 -5.55
C GLU A 246 -24.48 13.12 -5.98
N THR A 247 -24.15 14.18 -5.24
CA THR A 247 -22.92 14.94 -5.40
C THR A 247 -21.96 14.59 -4.26
N VAL A 248 -20.77 14.15 -4.62
CA VAL A 248 -19.67 13.85 -3.68
C VAL A 248 -18.54 14.86 -3.85
N TYR A 249 -17.82 15.14 -2.77
CA TYR A 249 -16.58 15.92 -2.81
C TYR A 249 -15.41 14.97 -3.10
N TRP A 250 -14.84 15.07 -4.28
CA TRP A 250 -13.69 14.27 -4.73
C TRP A 250 -12.54 15.22 -5.09
N PRO A 251 -11.66 15.53 -4.12
CA PRO A 251 -10.67 16.58 -4.28
C PRO A 251 -9.63 16.25 -5.35
N GLN A 252 -9.28 17.26 -6.15
CA GLN A 252 -7.99 17.31 -6.83
C GLN A 252 -6.89 17.46 -5.80
N VAL A 253 -5.91 16.55 -5.82
CA VAL A 253 -4.79 16.62 -4.90
C VAL A 253 -3.71 17.52 -5.49
N PRO A 254 -3.21 18.52 -4.74
CA PRO A 254 -2.12 19.39 -5.20
C PRO A 254 -0.87 18.58 -5.61
N THR A 255 -0.03 19.18 -6.46
CA THR A 255 1.25 18.56 -6.81
C THR A 255 2.16 18.42 -5.59
N GLY A 256 2.89 17.31 -5.53
CA GLY A 256 4.03 17.17 -4.61
C GLY A 256 5.24 17.97 -5.10
N GLU A 257 6.34 17.92 -4.35
CA GLU A 257 7.61 18.60 -4.71
C GLU A 257 8.15 18.21 -6.10
N ASN A 258 7.80 17.01 -6.59
CA ASN A 258 8.16 16.53 -7.91
C ASN A 258 7.21 17.00 -9.04
N GLY A 259 6.27 17.90 -8.75
CA GLY A 259 5.29 18.39 -9.73
C GLY A 259 4.26 17.36 -10.18
N VAL A 260 4.17 16.20 -9.51
CA VAL A 260 3.22 15.13 -9.85
C VAL A 260 1.98 15.24 -8.98
N HIS A 261 0.80 15.21 -9.61
CA HIS A 261 -0.46 15.00 -8.91
C HIS A 261 -0.60 13.51 -8.59
N GLN A 262 -0.71 13.16 -7.30
CA GLN A 262 -0.90 11.75 -6.89
C GLN A 262 -2.25 11.18 -7.35
N SER A 263 -3.26 12.05 -7.42
CA SER A 263 -4.60 11.72 -7.90
C SER A 263 -5.23 12.90 -8.63
N THR A 264 -6.12 12.61 -9.58
CA THR A 264 -6.92 13.61 -10.30
C THR A 264 -8.28 13.05 -10.69
N THR A 265 -9.32 13.88 -10.65
CA THR A 265 -10.65 13.56 -11.22
C THR A 265 -10.73 13.79 -12.73
N GLN A 266 -9.67 14.31 -13.36
CA GLN A 266 -9.67 14.56 -14.80
C GLN A 266 -9.68 13.26 -15.59
N GLY A 267 -10.62 13.16 -16.55
CA GLY A 267 -10.77 11.98 -17.39
C GLY A 267 -11.37 10.76 -16.68
N LEU A 268 -11.72 10.87 -15.40
CA LEU A 268 -12.23 9.78 -14.58
C LEU A 268 -13.50 9.12 -15.15
N VAL A 269 -14.43 9.92 -15.68
CA VAL A 269 -15.67 9.46 -16.34
C VAL A 269 -15.36 8.55 -17.54
N ASN A 270 -14.32 8.87 -18.29
CA ASN A 270 -13.94 8.17 -19.53
C ASN A 270 -12.80 7.18 -19.30
N SER A 271 -12.41 6.93 -18.05
CA SER A 271 -11.30 6.06 -17.72
C SER A 271 -11.69 4.60 -17.97
N PRO A 272 -10.95 3.84 -18.79
CA PRO A 272 -11.23 2.41 -19.02
C PRO A 272 -11.23 1.59 -17.73
N ALA A 273 -10.41 1.98 -16.74
CA ALA A 273 -10.39 1.34 -15.43
C ALA A 273 -11.75 1.43 -14.70
N GLY A 274 -12.53 2.48 -15.00
CA GLY A 274 -13.80 2.80 -14.36
C GLY A 274 -15.04 2.24 -15.05
N GLU A 275 -14.91 1.51 -16.16
CA GLU A 275 -16.06 1.03 -16.96
C GLU A 275 -17.06 0.19 -16.14
N SER A 276 -16.58 -0.58 -15.17
CA SER A 276 -17.39 -1.39 -14.26
C SER A 276 -17.80 -0.66 -12.98
N GLY A 277 -17.54 0.64 -12.89
CA GLY A 277 -17.64 1.44 -11.67
C GLY A 277 -16.40 1.44 -10.80
N TRP A 278 -16.47 2.26 -9.76
CA TRP A 278 -15.43 2.53 -8.77
C TRP A 278 -15.97 2.27 -7.38
N TYR A 279 -15.18 1.61 -6.54
CA TYR A 279 -15.35 1.76 -5.11
C TYR A 279 -14.80 3.13 -4.72
N ILE A 280 -15.61 3.93 -4.00
CA ILE A 280 -15.18 5.17 -3.35
C ILE A 280 -15.19 4.95 -1.85
N TYR A 281 -14.14 5.41 -1.16
CA TYR A 281 -13.98 5.32 0.29
C TYR A 281 -13.91 6.72 0.86
N GLY A 282 -14.52 6.95 2.01
CA GLY A 282 -14.67 8.29 2.56
C GLY A 282 -15.59 8.36 3.76
N ALA A 283 -15.98 9.58 4.10
CA ALA A 283 -16.92 9.87 5.17
C ALA A 283 -17.76 11.11 4.84
N GLN A 284 -18.89 11.25 5.54
CA GLN A 284 -19.70 12.45 5.43
C GLN A 284 -19.03 13.61 6.17
N ARG A 285 -18.91 14.74 5.46
CA ARG A 285 -18.35 15.99 5.97
C ARG A 285 -19.37 16.74 6.81
N SER A 286 -18.91 17.69 7.61
CA SER A 286 -19.80 18.57 8.40
C SER A 286 -20.87 19.33 7.60
N ASP A 287 -20.65 19.56 6.30
CA ASP A 287 -21.63 20.15 5.36
C ASP A 287 -22.65 19.14 4.79
N GLY A 288 -22.55 17.87 5.16
CA GLY A 288 -23.42 16.78 4.72
C GLY A 288 -23.00 16.10 3.42
N ILE A 289 -21.95 16.55 2.74
CA ILE A 289 -21.46 15.97 1.48
C ILE A 289 -20.48 14.83 1.78
N PHE A 290 -20.57 13.71 1.06
CA PHE A 290 -19.60 12.63 1.18
C PHE A 290 -18.25 13.05 0.60
N GLY A 291 -17.20 13.05 1.41
CA GLY A 291 -15.83 13.34 1.00
C GLY A 291 -15.06 12.06 0.67
N VAL A 292 -14.57 11.96 -0.56
CA VAL A 292 -13.79 10.82 -1.05
C VAL A 292 -12.33 10.97 -0.61
N SER A 293 -11.81 9.94 0.04
CA SER A 293 -10.41 9.83 0.51
C SER A 293 -9.60 8.79 -0.27
N ALA A 294 -10.27 7.78 -0.86
CA ALA A 294 -9.62 6.78 -1.70
C ALA A 294 -10.57 6.18 -2.72
N ILE A 295 -10.02 5.59 -3.78
CA ILE A 295 -10.77 4.89 -4.82
C ILE A 295 -10.16 3.55 -5.19
N ALA A 296 -10.97 2.65 -5.73
CA ALA A 296 -10.51 1.39 -6.30
C ALA A 296 -11.34 0.97 -7.52
N PRO A 297 -10.74 0.56 -8.65
CA PRO A 297 -11.49 0.08 -9.81
C PRO A 297 -12.22 -1.23 -9.48
N HIS A 298 -13.54 -1.30 -9.67
CA HIS A 298 -14.32 -2.49 -9.29
C HIS A 298 -13.84 -3.76 -10.02
N ARG A 299 -13.63 -3.68 -11.33
CA ARG A 299 -13.18 -4.80 -12.18
C ARG A 299 -11.82 -5.37 -11.79
N LEU A 300 -10.97 -4.61 -11.09
CA LEU A 300 -9.65 -5.09 -10.67
C LEU A 300 -9.74 -6.24 -9.64
N PHE A 301 -10.80 -6.26 -8.83
CA PHE A 301 -10.98 -7.23 -7.75
C PHE A 301 -11.90 -8.40 -8.11
N GLN A 302 -12.49 -8.38 -9.30
CA GLN A 302 -13.31 -9.48 -9.78
C GLN A 302 -12.44 -10.70 -10.10
N LEU A 303 -12.94 -11.88 -9.76
CA LEU A 303 -12.18 -13.13 -9.92
C LEU A 303 -12.17 -13.67 -11.35
N ASN A 304 -12.88 -13.02 -12.28
CA ASN A 304 -12.88 -13.36 -13.69
C ASN A 304 -11.73 -12.63 -14.41
N PRO A 305 -10.66 -13.35 -14.84
CA PRO A 305 -9.51 -12.72 -15.48
C PRO A 305 -9.86 -12.14 -16.85
N GLN A 306 -9.26 -11.00 -17.20
CA GLN A 306 -9.40 -10.41 -18.54
C GLN A 306 -8.59 -11.18 -19.60
N LYS A 307 -7.59 -11.95 -19.17
CA LYS A 307 -6.74 -12.75 -20.04
C LYS A 307 -6.29 -14.02 -19.34
N VAL A 308 -6.30 -15.13 -20.07
CA VAL A 308 -5.71 -16.40 -19.64
C VAL A 308 -4.48 -16.70 -20.47
N ILE A 309 -3.41 -17.18 -19.83
CA ILE A 309 -2.18 -17.61 -20.50
C ILE A 309 -1.86 -19.04 -20.04
N THR A 310 -1.93 -19.96 -20.99
CA THR A 310 -1.72 -21.40 -20.80
C THR A 310 -0.30 -21.82 -21.14
N GLY A 311 0.19 -22.84 -20.43
CA GLY A 311 1.48 -23.49 -20.63
C GLY A 311 2.65 -22.79 -19.90
N PRO A 312 3.68 -23.55 -19.49
CA PRO A 312 4.68 -23.07 -18.55
C PRO A 312 5.62 -22.02 -19.20
N GLY A 313 5.99 -22.23 -20.46
CA GLY A 313 6.87 -21.32 -21.20
C GLY A 313 6.24 -19.95 -21.46
N LYS A 314 4.96 -19.91 -21.83
CA LYS A 314 4.23 -18.65 -22.06
C LYS A 314 3.98 -17.90 -20.75
N SER A 315 3.62 -18.64 -19.70
CA SER A 315 3.43 -18.09 -18.35
C SER A 315 4.71 -17.44 -17.82
N LEU A 316 5.84 -18.15 -17.88
CA LEU A 316 7.14 -17.63 -17.47
C LEU A 316 7.58 -16.42 -18.32
N ASN A 317 7.33 -16.46 -19.63
CA ASN A 317 7.61 -15.33 -20.53
C ASN A 317 6.76 -14.10 -20.18
N TYR A 318 5.49 -14.30 -19.76
CA TYR A 318 4.64 -13.20 -19.32
C TYR A 318 5.14 -12.58 -18.01
N ILE A 319 5.54 -13.38 -17.03
CA ILE A 319 6.13 -12.89 -15.78
C ILE A 319 7.40 -12.06 -16.07
N ASN A 320 8.29 -12.59 -16.92
CA ASN A 320 9.58 -11.94 -17.20
C ASN A 320 9.45 -10.68 -18.06
N PHE A 321 8.53 -10.64 -19.03
CA PHE A 321 8.52 -9.62 -20.07
C PHE A 321 7.14 -9.06 -20.44
N GLY A 322 6.06 -9.61 -19.88
CA GLY A 322 4.68 -9.26 -20.19
C GLY A 322 4.08 -8.26 -19.21
N THR A 323 4.30 -8.45 -17.91
CA THR A 323 3.72 -7.61 -16.83
C THR A 323 3.89 -6.11 -17.07
N TRP A 324 5.12 -5.69 -17.40
CA TRP A 324 5.48 -4.27 -17.57
C TRP A 324 5.57 -3.80 -19.03
N ARG A 325 5.22 -4.66 -19.99
CA ARG A 325 5.31 -4.34 -21.42
C ARG A 325 4.35 -3.21 -21.77
N GLN A 326 4.80 -2.23 -22.56
CA GLN A 326 3.94 -1.12 -23.04
C GLN A 326 3.25 -0.37 -21.89
N THR A 327 3.95 -0.16 -20.78
CA THR A 327 3.40 0.60 -19.65
C THR A 327 3.01 2.04 -20.02
N PRO A 328 3.77 2.79 -20.86
CA PRO A 328 3.36 4.13 -21.29
C PRO A 328 2.00 4.18 -21.99
N GLU A 329 1.69 3.17 -22.81
CA GLU A 329 0.45 3.08 -23.59
C GLU A 329 -0.75 2.59 -22.75
N ARG A 330 -0.50 2.06 -21.55
CA ARG A 330 -1.52 1.47 -20.66
C ARG A 330 -1.96 2.39 -19.53
N LYS A 331 -1.57 3.67 -19.54
CA LYS A 331 -2.01 4.66 -18.53
C LYS A 331 -3.53 4.72 -18.46
N GLY A 332 -4.10 4.72 -17.25
CA GLY A 332 -5.55 4.74 -17.02
C GLY A 332 -6.27 3.41 -17.31
N THR A 333 -5.53 2.34 -17.61
CA THR A 333 -6.10 0.99 -17.82
C THR A 333 -5.77 0.07 -16.66
N ILE A 334 -6.51 -1.03 -16.55
CA ILE A 334 -6.25 -2.13 -15.64
C ILE A 334 -6.18 -3.44 -16.42
N GLN A 335 -5.47 -4.43 -15.86
CA GLN A 335 -5.40 -5.77 -16.43
C GLN A 335 -5.36 -6.83 -15.33
N SER A 336 -6.25 -7.83 -15.42
CA SER A 336 -6.16 -9.08 -14.66
C SER A 336 -5.78 -10.23 -15.59
N VAL A 337 -4.77 -11.02 -15.19
CA VAL A 337 -4.25 -12.14 -15.99
C VAL A 337 -4.14 -13.39 -15.14
N LEU A 338 -4.74 -14.48 -15.60
CA LEU A 338 -4.56 -15.81 -15.04
C LEU A 338 -3.47 -16.55 -15.80
N LEU A 339 -2.50 -17.10 -15.07
CA LEU A 339 -1.44 -17.95 -15.60
C LEU A 339 -1.70 -19.39 -15.19
N THR A 340 -1.89 -20.29 -16.15
CA THR A 340 -2.13 -21.72 -15.91
C THR A 340 -1.00 -22.54 -16.55
N PRO A 341 0.14 -22.72 -15.85
CA PRO A 341 1.30 -23.39 -16.42
C PRO A 341 1.07 -24.89 -16.69
N ASP A 342 0.10 -25.52 -16.03
CA ASP A 342 -0.15 -26.96 -16.11
C ASP A 342 -1.16 -27.38 -17.19
N THR A 343 -1.79 -26.41 -17.85
CA THR A 343 -2.74 -26.64 -18.94
C THR A 343 -2.21 -26.05 -20.25
N ASP A 344 -2.33 -26.80 -21.34
CA ASP A 344 -1.93 -26.35 -22.69
C ASP A 344 -3.10 -25.75 -23.49
N THR A 345 -4.32 -25.81 -22.96
CA THR A 345 -5.57 -25.40 -23.61
C THR A 345 -6.36 -24.44 -22.74
N ASP A 346 -6.90 -23.37 -23.35
CA ASP A 346 -7.68 -22.35 -22.65
C ASP A 346 -9.05 -22.87 -22.16
N ALA A 347 -9.55 -23.96 -22.76
CA ALA A 347 -10.87 -24.53 -22.45
C ALA A 347 -10.98 -25.15 -21.05
N ASP A 348 -9.85 -25.48 -20.41
CA ASP A 348 -9.78 -26.09 -19.07
C ASP A 348 -9.18 -25.13 -18.03
N ALA A 349 -8.84 -23.91 -18.43
CA ALA A 349 -8.15 -22.93 -17.60
C ALA A 349 -9.16 -22.05 -16.86
N ASP A 350 -9.80 -22.62 -15.85
CA ASP A 350 -10.58 -21.86 -14.87
C ASP A 350 -9.78 -21.71 -13.58
N ALA A 351 -9.89 -20.54 -12.95
CA ALA A 351 -9.30 -20.35 -11.64
C ALA A 351 -10.29 -20.89 -10.61
N ASP A 352 -9.97 -22.05 -10.03
CA ASP A 352 -10.73 -22.69 -8.95
C ASP A 352 -10.66 -21.84 -7.67
N TRP A 353 -11.37 -20.73 -7.64
CA TRP A 353 -11.49 -19.84 -6.49
C TRP A 353 -12.67 -20.25 -5.62
N GLN A 354 -12.44 -20.30 -4.31
CA GLN A 354 -13.44 -20.62 -3.31
C GLN A 354 -13.50 -19.50 -2.27
N MET A 355 -14.68 -19.29 -1.70
CA MET A 355 -14.86 -18.36 -0.59
C MET A 355 -13.91 -18.69 0.56
N GLY A 356 -13.23 -17.67 1.09
CA GLY A 356 -12.22 -17.82 2.14
C GLY A 356 -10.85 -18.33 1.65
N ASP A 357 -10.67 -18.55 0.34
CA ASP A 357 -9.33 -18.80 -0.19
C ASP A 357 -8.38 -17.65 0.17
N ARG A 358 -7.21 -18.01 0.70
CA ARG A 358 -6.14 -17.07 1.04
C ARG A 358 -4.97 -17.22 0.08
N LEU A 359 -4.50 -16.10 -0.44
CA LEU A 359 -3.44 -16.01 -1.44
C LEU A 359 -2.29 -15.16 -0.90
N LEU A 360 -1.06 -15.56 -1.20
CA LEU A 360 0.07 -14.68 -1.02
C LEU A 360 0.02 -13.60 -2.10
N VAL A 361 0.03 -12.34 -1.67
CA VAL A 361 0.15 -11.17 -2.56
C VAL A 361 1.61 -10.75 -2.55
N ILE A 362 2.18 -10.58 -3.73
CA ILE A 362 3.46 -9.91 -3.94
C ILE A 362 3.16 -8.63 -4.70
N HIS A 363 3.16 -7.52 -3.99
CA HIS A 363 2.98 -6.19 -4.54
C HIS A 363 4.29 -5.73 -5.19
N LEU A 364 4.19 -5.20 -6.41
CA LEU A 364 5.29 -4.60 -7.15
C LEU A 364 4.84 -3.24 -7.68
N PHE A 365 5.72 -2.24 -7.65
CA PHE A 365 5.49 -0.98 -8.34
C PHE A 365 6.70 -0.55 -9.16
N GLY A 366 6.42 0.18 -10.24
CA GLY A 366 7.42 0.81 -11.10
C GLY A 366 7.68 2.27 -10.75
N GLY A 367 8.68 2.83 -11.44
CA GLY A 367 9.01 4.24 -11.32
C GLY A 367 7.94 5.18 -11.89
N ILE A 368 8.00 6.44 -11.48
CA ILE A 368 7.28 7.53 -12.17
C ILE A 368 8.03 7.81 -13.48
N GLY A 369 7.30 7.85 -14.60
CA GLY A 369 7.83 8.11 -15.93
C GLY A 369 7.22 9.35 -16.60
N GLY A 370 7.68 9.69 -17.81
CA GLY A 370 7.26 10.89 -18.55
C GLY A 370 8.14 12.10 -18.24
N ASP A 371 7.62 13.31 -18.43
CA ASP A 371 8.40 14.56 -18.26
C ASP A 371 8.81 14.82 -16.80
N GLN A 372 8.08 14.22 -15.85
CA GLN A 372 8.38 14.23 -14.41
C GLN A 372 8.98 12.89 -13.95
N ALA A 373 9.71 12.19 -14.82
CA ALA A 373 10.30 10.90 -14.50
C ALA A 373 11.29 10.99 -13.34
N GLU A 374 11.32 9.94 -12.53
CA GLU A 374 12.34 9.78 -11.50
C GLU A 374 13.72 9.69 -12.14
N THR A 375 14.71 10.33 -11.50
CA THR A 375 16.10 10.22 -11.96
C THR A 375 16.59 8.78 -11.75
N PRO A 376 17.04 8.09 -12.80
CA PRO A 376 17.53 6.72 -12.68
C PRO A 376 18.71 6.65 -11.70
N SER A 377 18.61 5.77 -10.69
CA SER A 377 19.73 5.49 -9.78
C SER A 377 20.87 4.73 -10.46
N VAL A 378 20.53 3.92 -11.47
CA VAL A 378 21.45 3.33 -12.44
C VAL A 378 20.84 3.51 -13.84
N ILE A 379 21.66 3.84 -14.84
CA ILE A 379 21.22 4.06 -16.22
C ILE A 379 20.33 2.90 -16.70
N GLY A 380 19.11 3.22 -17.12
CA GLY A 380 18.12 2.24 -17.61
C GLY A 380 17.42 1.44 -16.51
N THR A 381 17.49 1.86 -15.25
CA THR A 381 16.75 1.25 -14.14
C THR A 381 16.03 2.32 -13.33
N ILE A 382 14.90 1.97 -12.74
CA ILE A 382 14.30 2.73 -11.64
C ILE A 382 14.21 1.78 -10.45
N THR A 383 14.49 2.28 -9.26
CA THR A 383 14.30 1.51 -8.02
C THR A 383 12.81 1.23 -7.84
N GLY A 384 12.43 -0.04 -8.02
CA GLY A 384 11.15 -0.54 -7.54
C GLY A 384 11.27 -0.96 -6.08
N HIS A 385 10.13 -1.17 -5.45
CA HIS A 385 10.06 -1.86 -4.17
C HIS A 385 8.94 -2.89 -4.24
N TYR A 386 9.04 -3.90 -3.39
CA TYR A 386 8.05 -4.95 -3.30
C TYR A 386 7.54 -5.07 -1.88
N ALA A 387 6.29 -5.44 -1.73
CA ALA A 387 5.70 -5.76 -0.45
C ALA A 387 4.95 -7.06 -0.52
N PHE A 388 4.64 -7.62 0.64
CA PHE A 388 3.79 -8.78 0.74
C PHE A 388 2.41 -8.38 1.22
N GLY A 389 1.47 -9.28 1.07
CA GLY A 389 0.14 -9.14 1.64
C GLY A 389 -0.61 -10.45 1.53
N ILE A 390 -1.85 -10.41 1.98
CA ILE A 390 -2.79 -11.51 1.81
C ILE A 390 -3.97 -11.02 0.99
N GLY A 391 -4.28 -11.80 -0.04
CA GLY A 391 -5.52 -11.72 -0.77
C GLY A 391 -6.50 -12.72 -0.18
N GLU A 392 -7.75 -12.33 0.03
CA GLU A 392 -8.81 -13.22 0.48
C GLU A 392 -10.01 -13.12 -0.45
N VAL A 393 -10.57 -14.28 -0.81
CA VAL A 393 -11.82 -14.33 -1.57
C VAL A 393 -13.00 -14.11 -0.63
N ILE A 394 -13.63 -12.94 -0.74
CA ILE A 394 -14.75 -12.51 0.08
C ILE A 394 -16.00 -12.26 -0.77
N LEU A 395 -17.15 -12.11 -0.12
CA LEU A 395 -18.39 -11.74 -0.78
C LEU A 395 -18.43 -10.22 -0.88
N ASP A 396 -18.62 -9.69 -2.09
CA ASP A 396 -18.90 -8.27 -2.26
C ASP A 396 -20.32 -7.95 -1.76
N PRO A 397 -20.49 -7.12 -0.73
CA PRO A 397 -21.81 -6.81 -0.21
C PRO A 397 -22.69 -6.03 -1.20
N PHE A 398 -22.11 -5.32 -2.17
CA PHE A 398 -22.89 -4.58 -3.17
C PHE A 398 -23.42 -5.51 -4.26
N THR A 399 -22.53 -6.30 -4.87
CA THR A 399 -22.86 -7.12 -6.04
C THR A 399 -23.32 -8.53 -5.68
N GLN A 400 -23.10 -8.97 -4.44
CA GLN A 400 -23.32 -10.35 -3.98
C GLN A 400 -22.52 -11.39 -4.79
N THR A 401 -21.37 -10.97 -5.33
CA THR A 401 -20.45 -11.83 -6.08
C THR A 401 -19.10 -11.97 -5.37
N PRO A 402 -18.38 -13.09 -5.55
CA PRO A 402 -17.03 -13.23 -5.01
C PRO A 402 -16.07 -12.20 -5.58
N ARG A 403 -15.26 -11.59 -4.70
CA ARG A 403 -14.18 -10.67 -5.07
C ARG A 403 -12.96 -10.89 -4.20
N LEU A 404 -11.83 -10.34 -4.63
CA LEU A 404 -10.60 -10.33 -3.85
C LEU A 404 -10.56 -9.10 -2.92
N GLN A 405 -10.34 -9.32 -1.62
CA GLN A 405 -9.87 -8.28 -0.70
C GLN A 405 -8.37 -8.42 -0.51
N VAL A 406 -7.63 -7.33 -0.69
CA VAL A 406 -6.17 -7.31 -0.53
C VAL A 406 -5.80 -6.45 0.67
N ILE A 407 -5.08 -7.06 1.61
CA ILE A 407 -4.43 -6.39 2.74
C ILE A 407 -2.94 -6.58 2.58
N TYR A 408 -2.21 -5.48 2.39
CA TYR A 408 -0.76 -5.50 2.38
C TYR A 408 -0.21 -5.60 3.79
N ASP A 409 0.85 -6.38 3.96
CA ASP A 409 1.72 -6.38 5.14
C ASP A 409 2.97 -5.57 4.76
N GLN A 410 2.79 -4.25 4.70
CA GLN A 410 3.74 -3.31 4.10
C GLN A 410 4.97 -3.12 4.99
N VAL A 411 6.13 -3.59 4.54
CA VAL A 411 7.43 -3.28 5.16
C VAL A 411 8.12 -2.21 4.33
N TYR A 412 7.93 -0.94 4.69
CA TYR A 412 8.43 0.20 3.91
C TYR A 412 9.08 1.25 4.80
N SER A 413 10.21 1.79 4.35
CA SER A 413 10.90 2.84 5.08
C SER A 413 10.14 4.17 4.98
N HIS A 414 10.52 5.11 5.84
CA HIS A 414 10.05 6.49 5.80
C HIS A 414 10.17 7.06 4.38
N ASN A 415 9.13 7.78 3.96
CA ASN A 415 8.99 8.29 2.59
C ASN A 415 8.26 9.64 2.62
N PRO A 416 8.37 10.43 1.53
CA PRO A 416 7.73 11.75 1.46
C PRO A 416 6.19 11.71 1.50
N GLN A 417 5.57 10.62 1.03
CA GLN A 417 4.11 10.47 1.03
C GLN A 417 3.53 10.10 2.40
N GLY A 418 4.38 9.78 3.39
CA GLY A 418 3.93 9.36 4.72
C GLY A 418 3.16 8.03 4.70
N ILE A 419 3.50 7.15 3.75
CA ILE A 419 3.08 5.75 3.79
C ILE A 419 3.75 5.10 5.00
N VAL A 420 2.97 4.38 5.78
CA VAL A 420 3.40 3.80 7.05
C VAL A 420 3.50 2.29 6.92
N SER A 421 4.63 1.76 7.39
CA SER A 421 4.85 0.32 7.50
C SER A 421 3.82 -0.33 8.45
N GLY A 422 3.11 -1.35 7.99
CA GLY A 422 1.98 -1.92 8.73
C GLY A 422 1.01 -2.68 7.84
N ARG A 423 -0.02 -3.25 8.45
CA ARG A 423 -1.12 -3.85 7.70
C ARG A 423 -1.95 -2.75 7.10
N THR A 424 -2.21 -2.80 5.80
CA THR A 424 -2.86 -1.69 5.09
C THR A 424 -3.81 -2.24 4.04
N LEU A 425 -5.06 -1.77 4.05
CA LEU A 425 -6.03 -2.09 3.01
C LEU A 425 -5.52 -1.56 1.66
N TRP A 426 -5.76 -2.30 0.58
CA TRP A 426 -5.37 -1.86 -0.77
C TRP A 426 -5.79 -0.43 -1.09
N ALA A 427 -7.00 -0.04 -0.69
CA ALA A 427 -7.53 1.29 -0.91
C ALA A 427 -6.73 2.38 -0.16
N GLU A 428 -6.15 2.10 1.01
CA GLU A 428 -5.28 3.06 1.71
C GLU A 428 -3.90 3.16 1.05
N TYR A 429 -3.28 2.01 0.72
CA TYR A 429 -1.93 2.03 0.19
C TYR A 429 -1.85 2.49 -1.26
N THR A 430 -2.78 2.02 -2.09
CA THR A 430 -2.78 2.27 -3.53
C THR A 430 -3.79 3.34 -3.91
N GLY A 431 -5.01 3.22 -3.39
CA GLY A 431 -6.16 4.03 -3.81
C GLY A 431 -6.30 5.40 -3.15
N ASN A 432 -5.56 5.67 -2.08
CA ASN A 432 -5.68 6.92 -1.31
C ASN A 432 -5.31 8.10 -2.19
N LEU A 433 -6.16 9.13 -2.22
CA LEU A 433 -5.98 10.24 -3.15
C LEU A 433 -4.71 11.04 -2.84
N HIS A 434 -4.35 11.18 -1.57
CA HIS A 434 -3.23 12.00 -1.10
C HIS A 434 -1.91 11.22 -1.02
N ARG A 435 -1.96 10.00 -0.51
CA ARG A 435 -0.77 9.20 -0.18
C ARG A 435 -0.58 7.99 -1.08
N GLY A 436 -1.65 7.54 -1.74
CA GLY A 436 -1.65 6.37 -2.61
C GLY A 436 -0.99 6.63 -3.95
N TRP A 437 -0.73 5.55 -4.69
CA TRP A 437 0.06 5.59 -5.93
C TRP A 437 -0.71 5.26 -7.21
N LEU A 438 -2.02 5.01 -7.12
CA LEU A 438 -2.85 4.58 -8.25
C LEU A 438 -2.71 5.50 -9.48
N GLY A 439 -2.64 6.83 -9.27
CA GLY A 439 -2.55 7.82 -10.34
C GLY A 439 -1.13 8.12 -10.83
N ALA A 440 -0.10 7.75 -10.05
CA ALA A 440 1.27 8.20 -10.28
C ALA A 440 2.24 7.08 -10.70
N ARG A 441 1.97 5.82 -10.33
CA ARG A 441 2.87 4.70 -10.59
C ARG A 441 2.15 3.52 -11.23
N PRO A 442 2.81 2.77 -12.13
CA PRO A 442 2.31 1.48 -12.55
C PRO A 442 2.52 0.47 -11.42
N ILE A 443 1.51 -0.37 -11.16
CA ILE A 443 1.48 -1.35 -10.08
C ILE A 443 1.14 -2.72 -10.66
N ALA A 444 1.72 -3.78 -10.07
CA ALA A 444 1.36 -5.16 -10.34
C ALA A 444 1.29 -5.94 -9.02
N ASP A 445 0.11 -6.45 -8.69
CA ASP A 445 -0.08 -7.40 -7.60
C ASP A 445 -0.05 -8.81 -8.16
N VAL A 446 0.95 -9.61 -7.77
CA VAL A 446 1.05 -11.02 -8.14
C VAL A 446 0.38 -11.85 -7.06
N LEU A 447 -0.66 -12.57 -7.44
CA LEU A 447 -1.44 -13.41 -6.56
C LEU A 447 -1.02 -14.87 -6.71
N VAL A 448 -0.54 -15.48 -5.63
CA VAL A 448 -0.09 -16.87 -5.64
C VAL A 448 -0.95 -17.70 -4.70
N LYS A 449 -1.79 -18.57 -5.27
CA LYS A 449 -2.54 -19.59 -4.53
C LYS A 449 -1.64 -20.79 -4.31
N ILE A 450 -1.13 -20.96 -3.08
CA ILE A 450 -0.32 -22.12 -2.70
C ILE A 450 -1.07 -22.85 -1.58
N PRO A 451 -1.80 -23.95 -1.88
CA PRO A 451 -2.56 -24.68 -0.88
C PRO A 451 -1.72 -25.15 0.32
N SER A 452 -0.44 -25.45 0.10
CA SER A 452 0.48 -25.84 1.18
C SER A 452 0.91 -24.70 2.10
N LEU A 453 0.70 -23.43 1.72
CA LEU A 453 0.95 -22.31 2.63
C LEU A 453 -0.24 -22.03 3.54
N SER A 454 -1.46 -22.21 3.04
CA SER A 454 -2.70 -21.95 3.80
C SER A 454 -3.15 -23.13 4.67
N HIS A 455 -2.57 -24.31 4.50
CA HIS A 455 -2.87 -25.49 5.31
C HIS A 455 -2.26 -25.42 6.71
N VAL A 456 -3.02 -25.89 7.71
CA VAL A 456 -2.57 -26.04 9.09
C VAL A 456 -2.06 -27.47 9.28
N TYR A 457 -0.76 -27.61 9.49
CA TYR A 457 -0.09 -28.91 9.64
C TYR A 457 -0.03 -29.32 11.11
N GLN A 458 -0.42 -30.56 11.41
CA GLN A 458 -0.25 -31.16 12.73
C GLN A 458 0.95 -32.10 12.75
N PHE A 459 1.90 -31.86 13.65
CA PHE A 459 3.08 -32.67 13.90
C PHE A 459 3.11 -33.12 15.37
N GLY A 460 2.46 -34.24 15.68
CA GLY A 460 2.30 -34.68 17.07
C GLY A 460 1.40 -33.69 17.84
N ASP A 461 1.92 -33.09 18.92
CA ASP A 461 1.22 -32.07 19.71
C ASP A 461 1.47 -30.63 19.19
N PHE A 462 2.26 -30.46 18.14
CA PHE A 462 2.61 -29.16 17.56
C PHE A 462 1.78 -28.89 16.30
N THR A 463 1.32 -27.65 16.16
CA THR A 463 0.58 -27.17 14.99
C THR A 463 1.38 -26.08 14.29
N LEU A 464 1.54 -26.18 12.97
CA LEU A 464 2.23 -25.18 12.13
C LEU A 464 1.30 -24.65 11.05
N ASN A 465 1.14 -23.33 10.98
CA ASN A 465 0.54 -22.66 9.84
C ASN A 465 1.61 -21.79 9.16
N PRO A 466 2.19 -22.20 8.02
CA PRO A 466 3.29 -21.50 7.38
C PRO A 466 2.95 -20.05 7.01
N LEU A 467 1.73 -19.79 6.52
CA LEU A 467 1.30 -18.44 6.20
C LEU A 467 1.18 -17.56 7.44
N ALA A 468 0.65 -18.11 8.55
CA ALA A 468 0.57 -17.38 9.81
C ALA A 468 1.97 -17.07 10.38
N GLU A 469 2.91 -18.00 10.32
CA GLU A 469 4.31 -17.75 10.73
C GLU A 469 4.97 -16.68 9.87
N PHE A 470 4.78 -16.75 8.55
CA PHE A 470 5.29 -15.71 7.64
C PHE A 470 4.73 -14.32 8.00
N GLN A 471 3.42 -14.23 8.24
CA GLN A 471 2.80 -12.97 8.67
C GLN A 471 3.32 -12.51 10.04
N ARG A 472 3.56 -13.42 10.99
CA ARG A 472 4.14 -13.08 12.31
C ARG A 472 5.49 -12.40 12.17
N GLU A 473 6.36 -12.92 11.30
CA GLU A 473 7.66 -12.30 11.02
C GLU A 473 7.53 -10.94 10.32
N LEU A 474 6.57 -10.80 9.39
CA LEU A 474 6.27 -9.51 8.77
C LEU A 474 5.80 -8.49 9.81
N VAL A 475 4.95 -8.86 10.78
CA VAL A 475 4.47 -7.95 11.83
C VAL A 475 5.62 -7.41 12.70
N VAL A 476 6.63 -8.24 12.98
CA VAL A 476 7.86 -7.79 13.66
C VAL A 476 8.64 -6.80 12.79
N MET A 477 8.80 -7.12 11.51
CA MET A 477 9.50 -6.25 10.56
C MET A 477 8.77 -4.91 10.38
N MET A 478 7.44 -4.93 10.33
CA MET A 478 6.62 -3.75 10.15
C MET A 478 6.82 -2.76 11.31
N ALA A 479 6.79 -3.26 12.55
CA ALA A 479 7.04 -2.45 13.75
C ALA A 479 8.45 -1.84 13.75
N ARG A 480 9.47 -2.60 13.35
CA ARG A 480 10.86 -2.10 13.23
C ARG A 480 11.00 -1.01 12.18
N TYR A 481 10.37 -1.16 11.03
CA TYR A 481 10.49 -0.20 9.94
C TYR A 481 9.76 1.11 10.24
N ARG A 482 8.63 1.08 10.95
CA ARG A 482 7.93 2.31 11.40
C ARG A 482 8.83 3.22 12.25
N THR A 483 9.69 2.64 13.05
CA THR A 483 10.59 3.36 13.97
C THR A 483 12.00 3.58 13.39
N GLY A 484 12.21 3.24 12.11
CA GLY A 484 13.51 3.37 11.46
C GLY A 484 14.56 2.38 11.95
N GLY A 485 14.16 1.32 12.67
CA GLY A 485 15.08 0.42 13.34
C GLY A 485 15.63 0.96 14.66
N TRP A 486 14.82 1.80 15.33
CA TRP A 486 14.98 2.37 16.68
C TRP A 486 15.88 3.61 16.80
N ASP A 487 16.72 3.86 15.80
CA ASP A 487 17.53 5.07 15.63
C ASP A 487 16.82 6.14 14.77
N GLY A 488 15.61 5.83 14.26
CA GLY A 488 14.91 6.67 13.29
C GLY A 488 15.60 6.73 11.93
N GLY A 489 16.69 6.00 11.70
CA GLY A 489 17.68 6.34 10.67
C GLY A 489 17.91 5.30 9.59
N ARG A 490 17.31 4.09 9.63
CA ARG A 490 17.63 3.08 8.61
C ARG A 490 17.06 3.36 7.22
N ASP A 491 17.84 4.12 6.48
CA ASP A 491 17.97 3.97 5.04
C ASP A 491 18.73 2.66 4.76
N ARG A 492 18.03 1.69 4.16
CA ARG A 492 18.58 0.51 3.43
C ARG A 492 19.12 -0.65 4.27
N HIS A 493 18.23 -1.61 4.61
CA HIS A 493 18.63 -3.02 4.66
C HIS A 493 18.62 -3.62 3.24
N PRO A 494 19.57 -4.50 2.86
CA PRO A 494 19.68 -5.07 1.52
C PRO A 494 18.57 -6.08 1.15
N GLY A 495 17.53 -6.23 1.97
CA GLY A 495 16.44 -7.17 1.74
C GLY A 495 15.35 -6.68 0.76
N SER A 496 15.21 -5.38 0.52
CA SER A 496 14.00 -4.81 -0.12
C SER A 496 14.22 -4.13 -1.48
N ILE A 497 15.40 -4.24 -2.09
CA ILE A 497 15.71 -3.57 -3.37
C ILE A 497 15.85 -4.60 -4.49
N LEU A 498 14.88 -4.64 -5.39
CA LEU A 498 15.04 -5.27 -6.70
C LEU A 498 15.17 -4.16 -7.75
N CYS A 499 16.34 -4.02 -8.36
CA CYS A 499 16.52 -3.12 -9.50
C CYS A 499 16.03 -3.83 -10.78
N ALA A 500 14.94 -3.35 -11.36
CA ALA A 500 14.49 -3.81 -12.68
C ALA A 500 15.20 -3.01 -13.79
N ARG A 501 15.83 -3.72 -14.73
CA ARG A 501 16.44 -3.12 -15.93
C ARG A 501 15.38 -3.02 -17.02
N PHE A 502 14.98 -1.80 -17.35
CA PHE A 502 14.07 -1.55 -18.46
C PHE A 502 14.90 -1.25 -19.72
N GLN A 503 14.77 -2.09 -20.75
CA GLN A 503 15.27 -1.74 -22.08
C GLN A 503 14.27 -0.78 -22.73
N SER A 504 14.51 0.52 -22.59
CA SER A 504 13.93 1.51 -23.51
C SER A 504 14.64 1.36 -24.86
N GLY A 505 13.93 0.84 -25.87
CA GLY A 505 14.34 1.03 -27.25
C GLY A 505 14.31 2.53 -27.60
N PRO A 506 15.14 3.00 -28.55
CA PRO A 506 15.10 4.40 -28.97
C PRO A 506 13.77 4.72 -29.66
N VAL A 507 13.26 5.92 -29.39
CA VAL A 507 12.09 6.56 -30.01
C VAL A 507 12.24 6.64 -31.52
#